data_AF-A0A7V8A9C7-F1
#
_entry.id   AF-A0A7V8A9C7-F1
#
_cell.length_a   1.000
_cell.length_b   1.000
_cell.length_c   1.000
_cell.angle_alpha   90.00
_cell.angle_beta   90.00
_cell.angle_gamma   90.00
#
_symmetry.space_group_name_H-M   'P 1'
#
loop_
_entity.id
_entity.type
_entity.pdbx_description
1 polymer ?
#
loop_
_entity_poly.entity_id
_entity_poly.type
_entity_poly.pdbx_seq_one_letter_code
_entity_poly.pdbx_strand_id
1 'polypeptide(L)'
;MTNNKEPNNSSPQADEVSHAASGVVRLDVSAVNSAKDRELYNKRQQIYPKQVNGVFRTLKWFAMIVLLAIYYIAPLARWPRAGSTSDQFVLADFEARRFYFGPIEIWPQEVYYITGLLILAGIGLFWATSLFGRIWCGYACPQTVWTDLFIWVEGLFEGDRNQRIRLDKAPWSFNKAWRKIGKHIVWLIISLATGGWFVMYFNDAWEVLLGFFNGTAPISSYIFAAAMTFTTYSLAGALREQVCTYMCPWPRIQAAMMDHDALSVTYRSDRGDPRGPHKQGQSWEGRGDCIDCRQCIAVCPTGIDIRDGLQIECINCGLCIDACDEIMVKIDRPKGLIAYDTHDNVERRARDIILCRHFHTGFGGNGFWATQPNYNGRKRNSRPSAIVCQIIRRQCS
;
A
#
# COMPACT_ATOMS: atom_id res chain seq x y z
N MET A 1 21.72 -41.91 -20.63
CA MET A 1 20.69 -41.22 -21.44
C MET A 1 20.48 -39.83 -20.87
N THR A 2 21.36 -38.91 -21.26
CA THR A 2 21.34 -37.49 -20.86
C THR A 2 20.60 -36.71 -21.95
N ASN A 3 19.37 -36.29 -21.67
CA ASN A 3 18.59 -35.46 -22.58
C ASN A 3 19.10 -34.01 -22.52
N ASN A 4 20.02 -33.68 -23.42
CA ASN A 4 20.34 -32.29 -23.76
C ASN A 4 19.17 -31.71 -24.56
N LYS A 5 18.40 -30.83 -23.92
CA LYS A 5 17.40 -30.00 -24.61
C LYS A 5 18.10 -28.71 -25.02
N GLU A 6 18.35 -28.57 -26.32
CA GLU A 6 18.92 -27.36 -26.91
C GLU A 6 18.07 -26.13 -26.57
N PRO A 7 18.68 -24.96 -26.30
CA PRO A 7 17.96 -23.71 -26.14
C PRO A 7 17.44 -23.24 -27.50
N ASN A 8 16.12 -23.24 -27.65
CA ASN A 8 15.43 -22.80 -28.84
C ASN A 8 15.74 -21.31 -29.09
N ASN A 9 16.55 -21.04 -30.12
CA ASN A 9 16.94 -19.71 -30.55
C ASN A 9 15.83 -19.12 -31.43
N SER A 10 14.78 -18.59 -30.81
CA SER A 10 13.82 -17.72 -31.49
C SER A 10 14.23 -16.26 -31.29
N SER A 11 14.58 -15.61 -32.40
CA SER A 11 14.74 -14.16 -32.53
C SER A 11 13.57 -13.41 -31.89
N PRO A 12 13.79 -12.18 -31.36
CA PRO A 12 12.71 -11.39 -30.76
C PRO A 12 11.77 -10.93 -31.87
N GLN A 13 10.67 -11.67 -32.07
CA GLN A 13 9.51 -11.17 -32.78
C GLN A 13 9.05 -9.90 -32.06
N ALA A 14 8.85 -8.82 -32.80
CA ALA A 14 8.32 -7.58 -32.28
C ALA A 14 7.04 -7.87 -31.49
N ASP A 15 7.05 -7.61 -30.19
CA ASP A 15 5.96 -7.88 -29.26
C ASP A 15 4.64 -7.30 -29.80
N GLU A 16 3.73 -8.15 -30.27
CA GLU A 16 2.38 -7.75 -30.62
C GLU A 16 1.70 -7.27 -29.32
N VAL A 17 1.53 -5.96 -29.17
CA VAL A 17 1.03 -5.35 -27.93
C VAL A 17 -0.38 -5.86 -27.68
N SER A 18 -0.54 -6.77 -26.72
CA SER A 18 -1.85 -7.30 -26.39
C SER A 18 -2.73 -6.20 -25.77
N HIS A 19 -3.92 -5.98 -26.34
CA HIS A 19 -4.87 -4.98 -25.85
C HIS A 19 -5.98 -5.65 -25.05
N ALA A 20 -6.25 -5.14 -23.86
CA ALA A 20 -7.39 -5.56 -23.03
C ALA A 20 -8.69 -4.88 -23.48
N ALA A 21 -8.57 -3.65 -23.97
CA ALA A 21 -9.62 -2.93 -24.68
C ALA A 21 -9.05 -1.97 -25.72
N SER A 22 -9.92 -1.39 -26.56
CA SER A 22 -9.52 -0.36 -27.52
C SER A 22 -8.80 0.78 -26.78
N GLY A 23 -7.55 1.06 -27.15
CA GLY A 23 -6.71 2.05 -26.47
C GLY A 23 -6.19 1.66 -25.08
N VAL A 24 -6.50 0.46 -24.56
CA VAL A 24 -6.03 -0.03 -23.26
C VAL A 24 -5.09 -1.21 -23.44
N VAL A 25 -3.80 -0.96 -23.20
CA VAL A 25 -2.76 -1.99 -23.22
C VAL A 25 -2.95 -2.94 -22.03
N ARG A 26 -2.97 -4.24 -22.32
CA ARG A 26 -2.88 -5.29 -21.31
C ARG A 26 -1.41 -5.46 -20.94
N LEU A 27 -1.10 -5.31 -19.67
CA LEU A 27 0.27 -5.46 -19.23
C LEU A 27 0.59 -6.94 -18.99
N ASP A 28 1.71 -7.39 -19.54
CA ASP A 28 2.29 -8.69 -19.21
C ASP A 28 2.96 -8.61 -17.83
N VAL A 29 2.14 -8.85 -16.79
CA VAL A 29 2.54 -8.87 -15.39
C VAL A 29 1.84 -10.04 -14.73
N SER A 30 2.60 -10.81 -13.94
CA SER A 30 2.09 -11.77 -12.98
C SER A 30 2.25 -11.23 -11.56
N ALA A 31 1.35 -11.63 -10.65
CA ALA A 31 1.54 -11.34 -9.24
C ALA A 31 2.69 -12.19 -8.71
N VAL A 32 3.70 -11.52 -8.16
CA VAL A 32 4.85 -12.18 -7.51
C VAL A 32 4.39 -12.88 -6.22
N ASN A 33 3.38 -12.30 -5.56
CA ASN A 33 2.75 -12.86 -4.37
C ASN A 33 1.32 -13.33 -4.71
N SER A 34 1.21 -14.28 -5.63
CA SER A 34 -0.06 -14.97 -5.96
C SER A 34 -0.45 -15.92 -4.83
N ALA A 35 -1.73 -15.93 -4.44
CA ALA A 35 -2.24 -16.90 -3.48
C ALA A 35 -2.19 -18.35 -4.03
N LYS A 36 -2.24 -18.51 -5.36
CA LYS A 36 -2.29 -19.81 -6.05
C LYS A 36 -0.92 -20.44 -6.28
N ASP A 37 0.12 -19.62 -6.42
CA ASP A 37 1.47 -20.05 -6.83
C ASP A 37 2.51 -19.88 -5.69
N ARG A 38 2.06 -20.00 -4.44
CA ARG A 38 2.88 -19.68 -3.25
C ARG A 38 3.84 -20.82 -2.91
N GLU A 39 5.09 -20.69 -3.35
CA GLU A 39 6.20 -21.55 -2.89
C GLU A 39 6.79 -21.03 -1.56
N LEU A 40 7.15 -21.95 -0.65
CA LEU A 40 7.72 -21.60 0.67
C LEU A 40 9.09 -20.93 0.58
N TYR A 41 9.85 -21.17 -0.50
CA TYR A 41 11.15 -20.55 -0.73
C TYR A 41 11.32 -20.25 -2.22
N ASN A 42 11.13 -18.99 -2.61
CA ASN A 42 11.32 -18.53 -3.98
C ASN A 42 12.38 -17.43 -4.03
N LYS A 43 13.20 -17.41 -5.09
CA LYS A 43 14.16 -16.33 -5.31
C LYS A 43 13.39 -15.03 -5.55
N ARG A 44 13.73 -14.00 -4.78
CA ARG A 44 13.07 -12.69 -4.88
C ARG A 44 12.98 -12.21 -6.33
N GLN A 45 11.76 -11.99 -6.81
CA GLN A 45 11.50 -11.32 -8.07
C GLN A 45 11.33 -9.83 -7.80
N GLN A 46 12.13 -9.00 -8.48
CA GLN A 46 12.07 -7.55 -8.32
C GLN A 46 10.74 -7.01 -8.85
N ILE A 47 10.02 -6.29 -8.00
CA ILE A 47 8.77 -5.60 -8.37
C ILE A 47 9.12 -4.20 -8.89
N TYR A 48 8.50 -3.82 -10.01
CA TYR A 48 8.59 -2.47 -10.58
C TYR A 48 7.21 -1.83 -10.57
N PRO A 49 6.82 -1.11 -9.50
CA PRO A 49 5.50 -0.50 -9.39
C PRO A 49 5.37 0.64 -10.41
N LYS A 50 4.36 0.57 -11.27
CA LYS A 50 4.01 1.64 -12.21
C LYS A 50 3.51 2.87 -11.47
N GLN A 51 3.89 4.06 -11.92
CA GLN A 51 3.37 5.30 -11.37
C GLN A 51 1.90 5.51 -11.77
N VAL A 52 1.10 6.06 -10.86
CA VAL A 52 -0.33 6.30 -11.03
C VAL A 52 -0.69 7.66 -10.49
N ASN A 53 -1.70 8.30 -11.08
CA ASN A 53 -2.27 9.55 -10.60
C ASN A 53 -3.70 9.31 -10.14
N GLY A 54 -4.10 9.92 -9.02
CA GLY A 54 -5.44 9.78 -8.48
C GLY A 54 -5.55 10.30 -7.05
N VAL A 55 -6.67 9.99 -6.40
CA VAL A 55 -6.98 10.52 -5.07
C VAL A 55 -6.11 9.83 -4.03
N PHE A 56 -5.97 8.50 -4.11
CA PHE A 56 -5.20 7.74 -3.11
C PHE A 56 -3.70 7.99 -3.25
N ARG A 57 -3.20 8.17 -4.48
CA ARG A 57 -1.82 8.63 -4.70
C ARG A 57 -1.58 10.00 -4.07
N THR A 58 -2.49 10.96 -4.28
CA THR A 58 -2.38 12.30 -3.69
C THR A 58 -2.42 12.24 -2.17
N LEU A 59 -3.31 11.43 -1.59
CA LEU A 59 -3.39 11.24 -0.14
C LEU A 59 -2.10 10.62 0.43
N LYS A 60 -1.49 9.66 -0.27
CA LYS A 60 -0.19 9.09 0.12
C LYS A 60 0.92 10.13 0.07
N TRP A 61 0.96 10.97 -0.97
CA TRP A 61 1.89 12.09 -1.06
C TRP A 61 1.74 13.04 0.12
N PHE A 62 0.51 13.44 0.42
CA PHE A 62 0.20 14.31 1.54
C PHE A 62 0.66 13.69 2.87
N ALA A 63 0.28 12.42 3.13
CA ALA A 63 0.68 11.71 4.34
C ALA A 63 2.22 11.61 4.46
N MET A 64 2.91 11.24 3.38
CA MET A 64 4.37 11.16 3.36
C MET A 64 5.03 12.52 3.66
N ILE A 65 4.58 13.59 3.02
CA ILE A 65 5.12 14.95 3.24
C ILE A 65 4.89 15.37 4.69
N VAL A 66 3.67 15.21 5.22
CA VAL A 66 3.34 15.59 6.60
C VAL A 66 4.16 14.79 7.61
N LEU A 67 4.26 13.47 7.45
CA LEU A 67 4.98 12.61 8.39
C LEU A 67 6.49 12.86 8.36
N LEU A 68 7.07 13.05 7.17
CA LEU A 68 8.48 13.43 7.06
C LEU A 68 8.73 14.83 7.60
N ALA A 69 7.82 15.78 7.35
CA ALA A 69 7.91 17.13 7.91
C ALA A 69 7.87 17.10 9.45
N ILE A 70 6.96 16.34 10.06
CA ILE A 70 6.94 16.14 11.51
C ILE A 70 8.27 15.53 11.97
N TYR A 71 8.74 14.48 11.30
CA TYR A 71 9.98 13.81 11.67
C TYR A 71 11.21 14.73 11.62
N TYR A 72 11.32 15.57 10.60
CA TYR A 72 12.45 16.49 10.42
C TYR A 72 12.32 17.80 11.21
N ILE A 73 11.11 18.30 11.46
CA ILE A 73 10.92 19.60 12.12
C ILE A 73 10.81 19.44 13.64
N ALA A 74 10.25 18.34 14.15
CA ALA A 74 10.03 18.15 15.58
C ALA A 74 11.28 18.33 16.48
N PRO A 75 12.47 17.80 16.15
CA PRO A 75 13.65 18.01 16.98
C PRO A 75 14.25 19.42 16.81
N LEU A 76 13.91 20.14 15.72
CA LEU A 76 14.39 21.50 15.48
C LEU A 76 13.51 22.56 16.12
N ALA A 77 12.23 22.24 16.31
CA ALA A 77 11.29 23.12 16.95
C ALA A 77 11.78 23.44 18.37
N ARG A 78 11.69 24.72 18.74
CA ARG A 78 12.08 25.21 20.06
C ARG A 78 10.85 25.65 20.84
N TRP A 79 10.87 25.40 22.14
CA TRP A 79 9.89 25.81 23.12
C TRP A 79 10.63 26.46 24.29
N PRO A 80 10.50 27.78 24.50
CA PRO A 80 11.25 28.46 25.55
C PRO A 80 10.80 27.96 26.92
N ARG A 81 11.76 27.55 27.75
CA ARG A 81 11.51 27.12 29.14
C ARG A 81 12.23 28.06 30.11
N ALA A 82 11.71 28.15 31.33
CA ALA A 82 12.36 28.94 32.38
C ALA A 82 13.56 28.18 32.96
N GLY A 83 14.72 28.83 33.07
CA GLY A 83 15.92 28.27 33.71
C GLY A 83 16.97 27.76 32.73
N SER A 84 17.82 26.81 33.17
CA SER A 84 18.92 26.22 32.40
C SER A 84 18.54 24.93 31.66
N THR A 85 17.25 24.72 31.39
CA THR A 85 16.74 23.52 30.69
C THR A 85 16.82 23.69 29.17
N SER A 86 16.95 22.59 28.42
CA SER A 86 16.95 22.66 26.95
C SER A 86 15.62 23.21 26.43
N ASP A 87 15.72 24.18 25.52
CA ASP A 87 14.59 24.76 24.81
C ASP A 87 14.10 23.88 23.64
N GLN A 88 14.60 22.66 23.49
CA GLN A 88 14.15 21.77 22.41
C GLN A 88 12.72 21.27 22.64
N PHE A 89 11.91 21.22 21.58
CA PHE A 89 10.50 20.82 21.68
C PHE A 89 10.38 19.31 21.94
N VAL A 90 11.02 18.46 21.14
CA VAL A 90 11.12 17.02 21.40
C VAL A 90 12.56 16.66 21.71
N LEU A 91 12.86 16.24 22.94
CA LEU A 91 14.19 15.79 23.34
C LEU A 91 14.08 14.72 24.43
N ALA A 92 14.67 13.55 24.17
CA ALA A 92 14.92 12.51 25.15
C ALA A 92 16.32 12.71 25.74
N ASP A 93 16.41 13.51 26.80
CA ASP A 93 17.67 13.83 27.46
C ASP A 93 18.03 12.74 28.47
N PHE A 94 18.99 11.89 28.09
CA PHE A 94 19.46 10.80 28.96
C PHE A 94 20.38 11.29 30.09
N GLU A 95 21.05 12.43 29.93
CA GLU A 95 21.97 12.97 30.94
C GLU A 95 21.19 13.58 32.10
N ALA A 96 20.23 14.45 31.79
CA ALA A 96 19.31 15.02 32.78
C ALA A 96 18.22 14.02 33.21
N ARG A 97 18.11 12.88 32.52
CA ARG A 97 17.06 11.86 32.69
C ARG A 97 15.67 12.47 32.58
N ARG A 98 15.45 13.30 31.56
CA ARG A 98 14.18 14.01 31.34
C ARG A 98 13.73 13.82 29.90
N PHE A 99 12.44 13.63 29.70
CA PHE A 99 11.85 13.65 28.36
C PHE A 99 11.03 14.93 28.19
N TYR A 100 11.36 15.68 27.15
CA TYR A 100 10.74 16.94 26.83
C TYR A 100 9.82 16.78 25.62
N PHE A 101 8.57 17.21 25.75
CA PHE A 101 7.58 17.25 24.67
C PHE A 101 6.77 18.56 24.73
N GLY A 102 7.30 19.61 24.11
CA GLY A 102 6.74 20.96 24.17
C GLY A 102 6.62 21.42 25.63
N PRO A 103 5.43 21.83 26.12
CA PRO A 103 5.26 22.27 27.50
C PRO A 103 5.33 21.12 28.53
N ILE A 104 5.31 19.86 28.07
CA ILE A 104 5.31 18.70 28.96
C ILE A 104 6.77 18.31 29.23
N GLU A 105 7.11 18.23 30.51
CA GLU A 105 8.36 17.66 31.02
C GLU A 105 8.02 16.38 31.78
N ILE A 106 8.54 15.24 31.31
CA ILE A 106 8.27 13.94 31.91
C ILE A 106 9.50 13.49 32.67
N TRP A 107 9.33 13.32 33.98
CA TRP A 107 10.37 12.80 34.86
C TRP A 107 10.40 11.26 34.81
N PRO A 108 11.51 10.59 35.18
CA PRO A 108 11.59 9.13 35.15
C PRO A 108 10.54 8.44 36.05
N GLN A 109 10.12 9.10 37.13
CA GLN A 109 9.06 8.61 38.02
C GLN A 109 7.67 8.70 37.38
N GLU A 110 7.52 9.55 36.36
CA GLU A 110 6.29 9.85 35.65
C GLU A 110 6.17 9.09 34.33
N VAL A 111 7.03 8.09 34.12
CA VAL A 111 7.01 7.20 32.94
C VAL A 111 5.64 6.52 32.76
N TYR A 112 4.82 6.43 33.81
CA TYR A 112 3.44 5.94 33.70
C TYR A 112 2.57 6.77 32.73
N TYR A 113 2.86 8.07 32.51
CA TYR A 113 2.19 8.84 31.45
C TYR A 113 2.52 8.31 30.05
N ILE A 114 3.79 7.98 29.81
CA ILE A 114 4.25 7.39 28.56
C ILE A 114 3.62 6.01 28.40
N THR A 115 3.62 5.18 29.44
CA THR A 115 2.98 3.86 29.41
C THR A 115 1.48 3.96 29.12
N GLY A 116 0.76 4.87 29.78
CA GLY A 116 -0.65 5.13 29.53
C GLY A 116 -0.91 5.57 28.09
N LEU A 117 -0.07 6.47 27.55
CA LEU A 117 -0.15 6.90 26.16
C LEU A 117 0.11 5.74 25.18
N LEU A 118 1.07 4.86 25.47
CA LEU A 118 1.34 3.68 24.64
C LEU A 118 0.19 2.67 24.68
N ILE A 119 -0.47 2.49 25.83
CA ILE A 119 -1.68 1.66 25.93
C ILE A 119 -2.81 2.25 25.10
N LEU A 120 -3.08 3.56 25.24
CA LEU A 120 -4.09 4.26 24.44
C LEU A 120 -3.77 4.22 22.94
N ALA A 121 -2.51 4.36 22.56
CA ALA A 121 -2.06 4.23 21.17
C ALA A 121 -2.25 2.80 20.66
N GLY A 122 -1.98 1.78 21.48
CA GLY A 122 -2.22 0.38 21.14
C GLY A 122 -3.70 0.06 20.95
N ILE A 123 -4.57 0.51 21.87
CA ILE A 123 -6.03 0.37 21.76
C ILE A 123 -6.55 1.16 20.55
N GLY A 124 -6.06 2.37 20.33
CA GLY A 124 -6.42 3.22 19.20
C GLY A 124 -6.02 2.58 17.87
N LEU A 125 -4.82 2.01 17.77
CA LEU A 125 -4.38 1.28 16.59
C LEU A 125 -5.20 0.01 16.37
N PHE A 126 -5.54 -0.73 17.42
CA PHE A 126 -6.42 -1.90 17.36
C PHE A 126 -7.79 -1.51 16.80
N TRP A 127 -8.43 -0.49 17.39
CA TRP A 127 -9.74 -0.01 16.99
C TRP A 127 -9.75 0.56 15.57
N ALA A 128 -8.72 1.33 15.20
CA ALA A 128 -8.57 1.81 13.84
C ALA A 128 -8.37 0.65 12.85
N THR A 129 -7.64 -0.40 13.25
CA THR A 129 -7.40 -1.57 12.39
C THR A 129 -8.66 -2.41 12.21
N SER A 130 -9.48 -2.58 13.25
CA SER A 130 -10.73 -3.34 13.14
C SER A 130 -11.76 -2.62 12.25
N LEU A 131 -11.76 -1.28 12.23
CA LEU A 131 -12.68 -0.49 11.39
C LEU A 131 -12.17 -0.24 9.97
N PHE A 132 -10.91 0.16 9.82
CA PHE A 132 -10.35 0.66 8.55
C PHE A 132 -9.29 -0.27 7.95
N GLY A 133 -9.21 -1.50 8.47
CA GLY A 133 -8.23 -2.49 8.05
C GLY A 133 -6.81 -1.96 8.20
N ARG A 134 -5.98 -2.20 7.19
CA ARG A 134 -4.53 -1.92 7.24
C ARG A 134 -4.13 -0.53 6.75
N ILE A 135 -4.99 0.47 6.93
CA ILE A 135 -4.72 1.84 6.45
C ILE A 135 -3.43 2.43 7.05
N TRP A 136 -3.09 2.09 8.30
CA TRP A 136 -1.82 2.46 8.91
C TRP A 136 -0.61 1.99 8.07
N CYS A 137 -0.61 0.72 7.65
CA CYS A 137 0.44 0.16 6.80
C CYS A 137 0.55 0.87 5.44
N GLY A 138 -0.57 1.30 4.87
CA GLY A 138 -0.65 1.92 3.56
C GLY A 138 -0.17 3.38 3.52
N TYR A 139 -0.33 4.13 4.62
CA TYR A 139 -0.16 5.58 4.64
C TYR A 139 0.85 6.11 5.67
N ALA A 140 0.97 5.47 6.84
CA ALA A 140 1.70 6.05 7.97
C ALA A 140 2.87 5.20 8.49
N CYS A 141 2.92 3.91 8.15
CA CYS A 141 4.02 3.05 8.54
C CYS A 141 5.37 3.58 8.03
N PRO A 142 6.40 3.73 8.89
CA PRO A 142 7.72 4.22 8.48
C PRO A 142 8.31 3.42 7.32
N GLN A 143 8.19 2.10 7.33
CA GLN A 143 8.68 1.29 6.23
C GLN A 143 8.05 1.70 4.88
N THR A 144 6.73 1.95 4.86
CA THR A 144 6.02 2.34 3.65
C THR A 144 6.36 3.76 3.22
N VAL A 145 6.43 4.71 4.15
CA VAL A 145 6.73 6.12 3.86
C VAL A 145 8.10 6.27 3.20
N TRP A 146 9.14 5.66 3.78
CA TRP A 146 10.48 5.72 3.19
C TRP A 146 10.59 4.89 1.90
N THR A 147 9.94 3.72 1.81
CA THR A 147 9.94 2.92 0.57
C THR A 147 9.26 3.68 -0.58
N ASP A 148 8.15 4.37 -0.32
CA ASP A 148 7.44 5.17 -1.33
C ASP A 148 8.30 6.37 -1.80
N LEU A 149 9.02 7.03 -0.88
CA LEU A 149 10.00 8.06 -1.20
C LEU A 149 11.12 7.51 -2.09
N PHE A 150 11.68 6.34 -1.75
CA PHE A 150 12.77 5.73 -2.52
C PHE A 150 12.33 5.30 -3.92
N ILE A 151 11.11 4.77 -4.06
CA ILE A 151 10.51 4.41 -5.35
C ILE A 151 10.26 5.67 -6.18
N TRP A 152 9.84 6.78 -5.56
CA TRP A 152 9.71 8.04 -6.28
C TRP A 152 11.05 8.54 -6.81
N VAL A 153 12.10 8.55 -5.97
CA VAL A 153 13.47 8.88 -6.40
C VAL A 153 13.91 7.98 -7.55
N GLU A 154 13.65 6.67 -7.46
CA GLU A 154 13.96 5.73 -8.55
C GLU A 154 13.26 6.11 -9.86
N GLY A 155 11.99 6.54 -9.77
CA GLY A 155 11.24 7.03 -10.91
C GLY A 155 11.84 8.30 -11.54
N LEU A 156 12.44 9.19 -10.75
CA LEU A 156 13.13 10.38 -11.28
C LEU A 156 14.39 10.03 -12.09
N PHE A 157 15.17 9.04 -11.64
CA PHE A 157 16.42 8.66 -12.30
C PHE A 157 16.22 7.66 -13.45
N GLU A 158 15.34 6.68 -13.28
CA GLU A 158 15.20 5.56 -14.22
C GLU A 158 13.90 5.57 -15.03
N GLY A 159 12.94 6.42 -14.66
CA GLY A 159 11.65 6.55 -15.32
C GLY A 159 10.58 5.57 -14.83
N ASP A 160 9.48 5.47 -15.59
CA ASP A 160 8.36 4.61 -15.24
C ASP A 160 8.71 3.11 -15.42
N ARG A 161 7.81 2.22 -14.98
CA ARG A 161 7.99 0.76 -14.93
C ARG A 161 8.68 0.15 -16.15
N ASN A 162 8.19 0.40 -17.37
CA ASN A 162 8.73 -0.22 -18.58
C ASN A 162 10.15 0.27 -18.91
N GLN A 163 10.44 1.55 -18.62
CA GLN A 163 11.78 2.12 -18.81
C GLN A 163 12.77 1.48 -17.85
N ARG A 164 12.36 1.25 -16.59
CA ARG A 164 13.17 0.54 -15.59
C ARG A 164 13.48 -0.90 -15.98
N ILE A 165 12.45 -1.66 -16.37
CA ILE A 165 12.64 -3.05 -16.84
C ILE A 165 13.60 -3.10 -18.03
N ARG A 166 13.44 -2.17 -19.00
CA ARG A 166 14.34 -2.08 -20.15
C ARG A 166 15.77 -1.70 -19.73
N LEU A 167 15.93 -0.75 -18.81
CA LEU A 167 17.23 -0.32 -18.31
C LEU A 167 17.95 -1.46 -17.57
N ASP A 168 17.22 -2.28 -16.81
CA ASP A 168 17.81 -3.41 -16.10
C ASP A 168 18.25 -4.53 -17.03
N LYS A 169 17.50 -4.80 -18.10
CA LYS A 169 17.87 -5.79 -19.14
C LYS A 169 18.99 -5.30 -20.07
N ALA A 170 19.16 -3.99 -20.23
CA ALA A 170 20.18 -3.42 -21.12
C ALA A 170 21.61 -3.69 -20.61
N PRO A 171 22.61 -3.80 -21.50
CA PRO A 171 24.01 -3.90 -21.11
C PRO A 171 24.48 -2.64 -20.34
N TRP A 172 25.59 -2.78 -19.60
CA TRP A 172 26.20 -1.65 -18.90
C TRP A 172 26.65 -0.59 -19.91
N SER A 173 26.05 0.59 -19.81
CA SER A 173 26.38 1.80 -20.56
C SER A 173 26.59 2.95 -19.58
N PHE A 174 27.25 4.02 -20.00
CA PHE A 174 27.42 5.22 -19.18
C PHE A 174 26.08 5.76 -18.66
N ASN A 175 25.05 5.78 -19.53
CA ASN A 175 23.69 6.20 -19.17
C ASN A 175 23.10 5.31 -18.05
N LYS A 176 23.27 3.99 -18.14
CA LYS A 176 22.83 3.05 -17.08
C LYS A 176 23.61 3.27 -15.78
N ALA A 177 24.93 3.41 -15.86
CA ALA A 177 25.79 3.62 -14.70
C ALA A 177 25.44 4.92 -13.97
N TRP A 178 25.33 6.05 -14.68
CA TRP A 178 24.97 7.33 -14.07
C TRP A 178 23.58 7.30 -13.41
N ARG A 179 22.57 6.73 -14.06
CA ARG A 179 21.21 6.62 -13.48
C ARG A 179 21.19 5.73 -12.23
N LYS A 180 21.85 4.56 -12.29
CA LYS A 180 21.90 3.62 -11.17
C LYS A 180 22.71 4.17 -10.00
N ILE A 181 23.88 4.75 -10.26
CA ILE A 181 24.73 5.35 -9.21
C ILE A 181 24.05 6.59 -8.63
N GLY A 182 23.50 7.47 -9.48
CA GLY A 182 22.81 8.68 -9.07
C GLY A 182 21.66 8.41 -8.10
N LYS A 183 20.81 7.41 -8.39
CA LYS A 183 19.75 7.03 -7.43
C LYS A 183 20.31 6.54 -6.09
N HIS A 184 21.41 5.78 -6.09
CA HIS A 184 21.98 5.23 -4.87
C HIS A 184 22.65 6.31 -4.03
N ILE A 185 23.26 7.32 -4.67
CA ILE A 185 23.75 8.52 -3.99
C ILE A 185 22.59 9.25 -3.30
N VAL A 186 21.48 9.50 -4.01
CA VAL A 186 20.33 10.19 -3.40
C VAL A 186 19.69 9.36 -2.29
N TRP A 187 19.57 8.04 -2.45
CA TRP A 187 19.11 7.15 -1.37
C TRP A 187 20.03 7.20 -0.16
N LEU A 188 21.35 7.24 -0.37
CA LEU A 188 22.32 7.34 0.72
C LEU A 188 22.21 8.68 1.45
N ILE A 189 22.01 9.79 0.72
CA ILE A 189 21.78 11.12 1.30
C ILE A 189 20.50 11.11 2.15
N ILE A 190 19.39 10.57 1.64
CA ILE A 190 18.12 10.50 2.39
C ILE A 190 18.27 9.62 3.63
N SER A 191 18.95 8.48 3.51
CA SER A 191 19.23 7.60 4.65
C SER A 191 20.12 8.27 5.68
N LEU A 192 21.14 9.01 5.25
CA LEU A 192 22.04 9.75 6.15
C LEU A 192 21.30 10.88 6.86
N ALA A 193 20.46 11.62 6.13
CA ALA A 193 19.60 12.64 6.72
C ALA A 193 18.65 12.03 7.76
N THR A 194 18.06 10.87 7.44
CA THR A 194 17.21 10.13 8.39
C THR A 194 17.99 9.71 9.63
N GLY A 195 19.14 9.05 9.46
CA GLY A 195 19.95 8.60 10.59
C GLY A 195 20.48 9.75 11.44
N GLY A 196 20.92 10.84 10.81
CA GLY A 196 21.39 12.05 11.50
C GLY A 196 20.29 12.74 12.30
N TRP A 197 19.09 12.89 11.72
CA TRP A 197 17.96 13.47 12.45
C TRP A 197 17.48 12.61 13.62
N PHE A 198 17.56 11.28 13.49
CA PHE A 198 17.23 10.39 14.59
C PHE A 198 18.04 10.69 15.85
N VAL A 199 19.34 11.02 15.70
CA VAL A 199 20.22 11.36 16.83
C VAL A 199 19.79 12.66 17.53
N MET A 200 19.22 13.62 16.78
CA MET A 200 18.73 14.88 17.34
C MET A 200 17.53 14.71 18.27
N TYR A 201 16.87 13.54 18.28
CA TYR A 201 15.84 13.25 19.29
C TYR A 201 16.44 12.93 20.67
N PHE A 202 17.75 12.67 20.78
CA PHE A 202 18.41 12.23 22.02
C PHE A 202 19.50 13.18 22.51
N ASN A 203 19.91 14.14 21.70
CA ASN A 203 20.91 15.15 22.02
C ASN A 203 20.42 16.49 21.44
N ASP A 204 20.91 17.62 21.95
CA ASP A 204 20.50 18.93 21.41
C ASP A 204 20.78 19.00 19.90
N ALA A 205 19.75 19.37 19.15
CA ALA A 205 19.75 19.30 17.70
C ALA A 205 20.86 20.16 17.07
N TRP A 206 21.09 21.37 17.58
CA TRP A 206 22.09 22.29 16.99
C TRP A 206 23.50 21.94 17.41
N GLU A 207 23.67 21.52 18.66
CA GLU A 207 24.97 21.05 19.14
C GLU A 207 25.44 19.82 18.36
N VAL A 208 24.56 18.82 18.18
CA VAL A 208 24.92 17.63 17.39
C VAL A 208 25.04 17.94 15.93
N LEU A 209 24.19 18.78 15.34
CA LEU A 209 24.32 19.12 13.91
C LEU A 209 25.68 19.76 13.61
N LEU A 210 26.08 20.77 14.39
CA LEU A 210 27.38 21.44 14.21
C LEU A 210 28.54 20.52 14.61
N GLY A 211 28.41 19.79 15.71
CA GLY A 211 29.43 18.86 16.19
C GLY A 211 29.67 17.68 15.25
N PHE A 212 28.64 17.24 14.51
CA PHE A 212 28.75 16.15 13.55
C PHE A 212 29.61 16.54 12.35
N PHE A 213 29.49 17.79 11.87
CA PHE A 213 30.33 18.29 10.78
C PHE A 213 31.75 18.67 11.23
N ASN A 214 31.89 19.10 12.48
CA ASN A 214 33.20 19.48 13.04
C ASN A 214 33.99 18.29 13.62
N GLY A 215 33.41 17.08 13.66
CA GLY A 215 34.09 15.91 14.23
C GLY A 215 34.09 15.84 15.76
N THR A 216 33.34 16.72 16.44
CA THR A 216 33.31 16.86 17.90
C THR A 216 32.10 16.23 18.57
N ALA A 217 31.11 15.74 17.80
CA ALA A 217 29.96 15.05 18.37
C ALA A 217 30.35 13.77 19.14
N PRO A 218 29.55 13.34 20.13
CA PRO A 218 29.76 12.09 20.83
C PRO A 218 29.87 10.89 19.87
N ILE A 219 30.72 9.92 20.19
CA ILE A 219 30.91 8.72 19.34
C ILE A 219 29.60 7.93 19.14
N SER A 220 28.74 7.93 20.16
CA SER A 220 27.40 7.33 20.10
C SER A 220 26.57 7.95 18.97
N SER A 221 26.62 9.27 18.77
CA SER A 221 25.91 9.96 17.69
C SER A 221 26.31 9.42 16.31
N TYR A 222 27.60 9.20 16.05
CA TYR A 222 28.05 8.63 14.78
C TYR A 222 27.62 7.17 14.60
N ILE A 223 27.72 6.36 15.66
CA ILE A 223 27.33 4.94 15.60
C ILE A 223 25.82 4.81 15.31
N PHE A 224 24.98 5.55 16.04
CA PHE A 224 23.53 5.52 15.82
C PHE A 224 23.14 6.10 14.46
N ALA A 225 23.76 7.21 14.03
CA ALA A 225 23.52 7.75 12.70
C ALA A 225 23.89 6.74 11.60
N ALA A 226 25.04 6.08 11.70
CA ALA A 226 25.47 5.06 10.74
C ALA A 226 24.55 3.83 10.75
N ALA A 227 24.17 3.33 11.93
CA ALA A 227 23.26 2.20 12.06
C ALA A 227 21.86 2.51 11.47
N MET A 228 21.32 3.69 11.77
CA MET A 228 20.03 4.14 11.22
C MET A 228 20.10 4.41 9.71
N THR A 229 21.22 4.93 9.22
CA THR A 229 21.48 5.11 7.79
C THR A 229 21.50 3.76 7.07
N PHE A 230 22.25 2.80 7.60
CA PHE A 230 22.37 1.47 7.04
C PHE A 230 21.03 0.74 7.01
N THR A 231 20.28 0.78 8.11
CA THR A 231 18.95 0.15 8.20
C THR A 231 17.96 0.82 7.28
N THR A 232 17.88 2.15 7.23
CA THR A 232 16.98 2.88 6.31
C THR A 232 17.29 2.53 4.85
N TYR A 233 18.56 2.56 4.46
CA TYR A 233 18.99 2.21 3.10
C TYR A 233 18.65 0.76 2.74
N SER A 234 18.93 -0.18 3.65
CA SER A 234 18.72 -1.61 3.40
C SER A 234 17.25 -1.99 3.39
N LEU A 235 16.47 -1.49 4.36
CA LEU A 235 15.06 -1.83 4.52
C LEU A 235 14.19 -1.15 3.47
N ALA A 236 14.31 0.17 3.27
CA ALA A 236 13.48 0.90 2.31
C ALA A 236 13.97 0.77 0.87
N GLY A 237 15.29 0.66 0.67
CA GLY A 237 15.90 0.58 -0.66
C GLY A 237 15.95 -0.84 -1.21
N ALA A 238 16.56 -1.78 -0.48
CA ALA A 238 16.85 -3.12 -1.00
C ALA A 238 15.74 -4.14 -0.71
N LEU A 239 15.26 -4.20 0.54
CA LEU A 239 14.32 -5.23 1.00
C LEU A 239 12.86 -4.90 0.67
N ARG A 240 12.45 -3.62 0.78
CA ARG A 240 11.13 -3.12 0.35
C ARG A 240 9.96 -3.99 0.83
N GLU A 241 9.28 -4.66 -0.09
CA GLU A 241 8.13 -5.52 0.16
C GLU A 241 8.47 -6.73 1.04
N GLN A 242 9.73 -7.19 1.02
CA GLN A 242 10.18 -8.32 1.85
C GLN A 242 10.05 -8.02 3.34
N VAL A 243 10.21 -6.74 3.72
CA VAL A 243 9.99 -6.32 5.10
C VAL A 243 8.53 -6.56 5.49
N CYS A 244 7.59 -6.13 4.65
CA CYS A 244 6.16 -6.31 4.91
C CYS A 244 5.70 -7.77 4.81
N THR A 245 6.33 -8.60 3.97
CA THR A 245 5.93 -10.01 3.77
C THR A 245 6.54 -10.94 4.82
N TYR A 246 7.83 -10.78 5.13
CA TYR A 246 8.57 -11.76 5.92
C TYR A 246 9.02 -11.24 7.29
N MET A 247 9.46 -9.99 7.40
CA MET A 247 10.05 -9.48 8.65
C MET A 247 9.00 -8.89 9.60
N CYS A 248 8.01 -8.20 9.05
CA CYS A 248 7.02 -7.47 9.83
C CYS A 248 5.99 -8.43 10.42
N PRO A 249 5.82 -8.49 11.76
CA PRO A 249 4.80 -9.33 12.37
C PRO A 249 3.39 -8.75 12.20
N TRP A 250 3.29 -7.43 11.99
CA TRP A 250 2.02 -6.71 11.90
C TRP A 250 1.02 -7.24 10.87
N PRO A 251 1.40 -7.55 9.61
CA PRO A 251 0.47 -8.15 8.65
C PRO A 251 -0.31 -9.35 9.20
N ARG A 252 0.35 -10.21 9.98
CA ARG A 252 -0.27 -11.41 10.56
C ARG A 252 -1.17 -11.06 11.74
N ILE A 253 -0.70 -10.19 12.62
CA ILE A 253 -1.48 -9.72 13.78
C ILE A 253 -2.73 -8.97 13.30
N GLN A 254 -2.59 -8.04 12.35
CA GLN A 254 -3.71 -7.29 11.79
C GLN A 254 -4.69 -8.18 11.01
N ALA A 255 -4.20 -9.19 10.29
CA ALA A 255 -5.09 -10.16 9.64
C ALA A 255 -5.97 -10.93 10.65
N ALA A 256 -5.47 -11.20 11.86
CA ALA A 256 -6.27 -11.81 12.92
C ALA A 256 -7.24 -10.84 13.62
N MET A 257 -7.05 -9.53 13.48
CA MET A 257 -7.89 -8.49 14.09
C MET A 257 -8.96 -7.92 13.15
N MET A 258 -8.85 -8.17 11.85
CA MET A 258 -9.83 -7.76 10.85
C MET A 258 -10.93 -8.82 10.73
N ASP A 259 -12.18 -8.38 10.70
CA ASP A 259 -13.34 -9.20 10.37
C ASP A 259 -13.85 -8.90 8.95
N HIS A 260 -14.98 -9.51 8.57
CA HIS A 260 -15.58 -9.32 7.25
C HIS A 260 -16.21 -7.94 7.03
N ASP A 261 -16.40 -7.17 8.11
CA ASP A 261 -16.96 -5.81 8.10
C ASP A 261 -15.87 -4.73 8.13
N ALA A 262 -14.60 -5.10 8.32
CA ALA A 262 -13.47 -4.18 8.24
C ALA A 262 -13.34 -3.59 6.83
N LEU A 263 -13.25 -2.26 6.75
CA LEU A 263 -13.12 -1.55 5.49
C LEU A 263 -11.73 -1.82 4.89
N SER A 264 -11.68 -2.57 3.79
CA SER A 264 -10.43 -2.94 3.13
C SER A 264 -10.48 -2.67 1.64
N VAL A 265 -9.31 -2.55 1.01
CA VAL A 265 -9.25 -2.40 -0.44
C VAL A 265 -9.71 -3.72 -1.05
N THR A 266 -10.84 -3.70 -1.74
CA THR A 266 -11.55 -4.90 -2.19
C THR A 266 -11.88 -4.80 -3.68
N TYR A 267 -11.61 -5.87 -4.42
CA TYR A 267 -12.14 -6.03 -5.77
C TYR A 267 -13.59 -6.50 -5.71
N ARG A 268 -14.48 -5.75 -6.36
CA ARG A 268 -15.91 -6.04 -6.40
C ARG A 268 -16.22 -7.14 -7.41
N SER A 269 -16.08 -8.39 -6.99
CA SER A 269 -16.41 -9.57 -7.82
C SER A 269 -17.88 -9.62 -8.24
N ASP A 270 -18.79 -9.02 -7.44
CA ASP A 270 -20.21 -8.84 -7.76
C ASP A 270 -20.46 -8.09 -9.07
N ARG A 271 -19.50 -7.25 -9.47
CA ARG A 271 -19.58 -6.37 -10.65
C ARG A 271 -18.52 -6.71 -11.71
N GLY A 272 -17.35 -7.15 -11.27
CA GLY A 272 -16.20 -7.34 -12.12
C GLY A 272 -16.18 -8.66 -12.88
N ASP A 273 -16.86 -9.69 -12.37
CA ASP A 273 -16.81 -11.03 -12.93
C ASP A 273 -18.12 -11.43 -13.66
N PRO A 274 -18.05 -12.24 -14.73
CA PRO A 274 -16.86 -12.86 -15.30
C PRO A 274 -15.99 -11.86 -16.08
N ARG A 275 -14.70 -11.82 -15.72
CA ARG A 275 -13.69 -10.92 -16.29
C ARG A 275 -13.12 -11.46 -17.60
N GLY A 276 -12.74 -10.57 -18.51
CA GLY A 276 -12.07 -10.93 -19.76
C GLY A 276 -11.83 -9.74 -20.68
N PRO A 277 -11.06 -9.86 -21.77
CA PRO A 277 -10.84 -8.76 -22.71
C PRO A 277 -12.16 -8.22 -23.30
N HIS A 278 -12.21 -6.92 -23.62
CA HIS A 278 -13.38 -6.27 -24.23
C HIS A 278 -12.95 -5.50 -25.49
N LYS A 279 -13.57 -5.76 -26.64
CA LYS A 279 -13.31 -4.96 -27.84
C LYS A 279 -14.39 -3.88 -28.00
N GLN A 280 -13.99 -2.72 -28.49
CA GLN A 280 -14.93 -1.64 -28.80
C GLN A 280 -16.02 -2.14 -29.76
N GLY A 281 -17.28 -1.86 -29.42
CA GLY A 281 -18.45 -2.36 -30.15
C GLY A 281 -18.99 -3.73 -29.67
N GLN A 282 -18.30 -4.43 -28.77
CA GLN A 282 -18.86 -5.62 -28.12
C GLN A 282 -19.85 -5.24 -27.01
N SER A 283 -20.95 -6.00 -26.92
CA SER A 283 -21.94 -5.86 -25.84
C SER A 283 -21.32 -6.13 -24.47
N TRP A 284 -21.86 -5.44 -23.46
CA TRP A 284 -21.56 -5.68 -22.04
C TRP A 284 -22.45 -6.75 -21.40
N GLU A 285 -23.37 -7.34 -22.17
CA GLU A 285 -24.25 -8.40 -21.70
C GLU A 285 -23.47 -9.68 -21.36
N GLY A 286 -23.79 -10.28 -20.22
CA GLY A 286 -23.21 -11.56 -19.80
C GLY A 286 -21.75 -11.50 -19.34
N ARG A 287 -21.18 -10.31 -19.15
CA ARG A 287 -19.79 -10.10 -18.70
C ARG A 287 -19.71 -9.08 -17.58
N GLY A 288 -18.65 -9.17 -16.79
CA GLY A 288 -18.33 -8.17 -15.77
C GLY A 288 -17.52 -7.00 -16.33
N ASP A 289 -17.36 -5.98 -15.50
CA ASP A 289 -16.69 -4.73 -15.86
C ASP A 289 -15.17 -4.85 -15.94
N CYS A 290 -14.60 -5.92 -15.38
CA CYS A 290 -13.16 -6.15 -15.38
C CYS A 290 -12.69 -6.65 -16.75
N ILE A 291 -11.90 -5.83 -17.45
CA ILE A 291 -11.35 -6.16 -18.77
C ILE A 291 -10.03 -6.97 -18.74
N ASP A 292 -9.60 -7.43 -17.57
CA ASP A 292 -8.33 -8.14 -17.36
C ASP A 292 -7.07 -7.42 -17.92
N CYS A 293 -7.01 -6.09 -17.74
CA CYS A 293 -5.88 -5.25 -18.18
C CYS A 293 -4.61 -5.36 -17.31
N ARG A 294 -4.74 -5.94 -16.11
CA ARG A 294 -3.65 -6.14 -15.12
C ARG A 294 -2.94 -4.87 -14.63
N GLN A 295 -3.54 -3.69 -14.83
CA GLN A 295 -2.99 -2.42 -14.32
C GLN A 295 -2.93 -2.40 -12.78
N CYS A 296 -3.93 -3.00 -12.11
CA CYS A 296 -3.96 -3.12 -10.64
C CYS A 296 -2.76 -3.91 -10.07
N ILE A 297 -2.27 -4.92 -10.78
CA ILE A 297 -1.08 -5.70 -10.40
C ILE A 297 0.18 -4.86 -10.63
N ALA A 298 0.26 -4.17 -11.77
CA ALA A 298 1.43 -3.38 -12.16
C ALA A 298 1.73 -2.21 -11.22
N VAL A 299 0.71 -1.61 -10.59
CA VAL A 299 0.88 -0.50 -9.63
C VAL A 299 1.08 -0.97 -8.19
N CYS A 300 0.88 -2.26 -7.91
CA CYS A 300 0.91 -2.75 -6.54
C CYS A 300 2.36 -2.82 -6.01
N PRO A 301 2.69 -2.10 -4.93
CA PRO A 301 4.05 -2.10 -4.39
C PRO A 301 4.45 -3.45 -3.78
N THR A 302 3.47 -4.29 -3.42
CA THR A 302 3.70 -5.64 -2.88
C THR A 302 3.45 -6.75 -3.90
N GLY A 303 3.12 -6.41 -5.16
CA GLY A 303 3.08 -7.37 -6.26
C GLY A 303 2.00 -8.44 -6.14
N ILE A 304 0.87 -8.11 -5.50
CA ILE A 304 -0.29 -8.99 -5.36
C ILE A 304 -1.32 -8.82 -6.47
N ASP A 305 -2.19 -9.81 -6.66
CA ASP A 305 -3.40 -9.69 -7.48
C ASP A 305 -4.62 -9.53 -6.58
N ILE A 306 -5.08 -8.29 -6.43
CA ILE A 306 -6.24 -7.93 -5.59
C ILE A 306 -7.54 -8.65 -5.98
N ARG A 307 -7.59 -9.23 -7.17
CA ARG A 307 -8.75 -9.97 -7.67
C ARG A 307 -8.82 -11.41 -7.13
N ASP A 308 -7.75 -11.92 -6.52
CA ASP A 308 -7.75 -13.20 -5.80
C ASP A 308 -8.24 -13.05 -4.34
N GLY A 309 -8.67 -11.85 -3.94
CA GLY A 309 -9.24 -11.57 -2.62
C GLY A 309 -8.26 -10.88 -1.67
N LEU A 310 -8.58 -10.90 -0.37
CA LEU A 310 -7.75 -10.29 0.65
C LEU A 310 -6.50 -11.15 0.90
N GLN A 311 -5.32 -10.56 0.67
CA GLN A 311 -4.02 -11.22 0.84
C GLN A 311 -3.22 -10.57 1.97
N ILE A 312 -2.43 -11.35 2.69
CA ILE A 312 -1.63 -10.89 3.85
C ILE A 312 -0.56 -9.87 3.41
N GLU A 313 -0.18 -9.86 2.15
CA GLU A 313 0.80 -8.92 1.59
C GLU A 313 0.17 -7.57 1.22
N CYS A 314 -1.17 -7.45 1.21
CA CYS A 314 -1.84 -6.19 0.90
C CYS A 314 -1.66 -5.16 2.04
N ILE A 315 -1.12 -3.98 1.72
CA ILE A 315 -0.95 -2.89 2.69
C ILE A 315 -2.10 -1.87 2.69
N ASN A 316 -3.24 -2.15 2.04
CA ASN A 316 -4.39 -1.24 1.93
C ASN A 316 -4.03 0.19 1.49
N CYS A 317 -3.13 0.34 0.51
CA CYS A 317 -2.65 1.65 0.04
C CYS A 317 -3.51 2.32 -1.04
N GLY A 318 -4.48 1.62 -1.63
CA GLY A 318 -5.43 2.17 -2.60
C GLY A 318 -4.88 2.48 -4.00
N LEU A 319 -3.59 2.28 -4.29
CA LEU A 319 -3.02 2.59 -5.62
C LEU A 319 -3.67 1.79 -6.77
N CYS A 320 -4.13 0.57 -6.48
CA CYS A 320 -4.89 -0.23 -7.45
C CYS A 320 -6.28 0.34 -7.76
N ILE A 321 -6.88 1.11 -6.84
CA ILE A 321 -8.14 1.82 -7.07
C ILE A 321 -7.92 2.91 -8.13
N ASP A 322 -6.94 3.79 -7.91
CA ASP A 322 -6.64 4.88 -8.85
C ASP A 322 -6.34 4.33 -10.26
N ALA A 323 -5.54 3.26 -10.35
CA ALA A 323 -5.19 2.65 -11.62
C ALA A 323 -6.39 2.00 -12.32
N CYS A 324 -7.30 1.40 -11.55
CA CYS A 324 -8.50 0.77 -12.10
C CYS A 324 -9.51 1.82 -12.54
N ASP A 325 -9.70 2.88 -11.76
CA ASP A 325 -10.60 3.99 -12.09
C ASP A 325 -10.16 4.72 -13.36
N GLU A 326 -8.86 4.90 -13.57
CA GLU A 326 -8.33 5.45 -14.83
C GLU A 326 -8.76 4.59 -16.03
N ILE A 327 -8.74 3.26 -15.89
CA ILE A 327 -9.18 2.35 -16.95
C ILE A 327 -10.70 2.38 -17.11
N MET A 328 -11.47 2.36 -16.01
CA MET A 328 -12.93 2.39 -16.06
C MET A 328 -13.43 3.64 -16.81
N VAL A 329 -12.82 4.80 -16.56
CA VAL A 329 -13.14 6.04 -17.30
C VAL A 329 -12.81 5.91 -18.79
N LYS A 330 -11.68 5.29 -19.15
CA LYS A 330 -11.27 5.11 -20.57
C LYS A 330 -12.23 4.23 -21.37
N ILE A 331 -12.89 3.28 -20.71
CA ILE A 331 -13.84 2.35 -21.33
C ILE A 331 -15.31 2.75 -21.08
N ASP A 332 -15.54 3.97 -20.58
CA ASP A 332 -16.87 4.52 -20.30
C ASP A 332 -17.72 3.68 -19.33
N ARG A 333 -17.08 3.17 -18.26
CA ARG A 333 -17.73 2.42 -17.18
C ARG A 333 -17.59 3.15 -15.84
N PRO A 334 -18.50 2.92 -14.88
CA PRO A 334 -18.46 3.62 -13.60
C PRO A 334 -17.16 3.33 -12.82
N LYS A 335 -16.69 4.27 -12.03
CA LYS A 335 -15.55 4.07 -11.11
C LYS A 335 -15.89 3.10 -9.98
N GLY A 336 -14.89 2.71 -9.19
CA GLY A 336 -15.08 1.88 -8.00
C GLY A 336 -15.32 0.40 -8.31
N LEU A 337 -14.63 -0.13 -9.31
CA LEU A 337 -14.52 -1.59 -9.50
C LEU A 337 -13.59 -2.22 -8.45
N ILE A 338 -12.55 -1.49 -8.06
CA ILE A 338 -11.80 -1.71 -6.82
C ILE A 338 -12.12 -0.52 -5.94
N ALA A 339 -12.48 -0.74 -4.68
CA ALA A 339 -12.83 0.32 -3.75
C ALA A 339 -12.47 -0.09 -2.31
N TYR A 340 -12.47 0.88 -1.39
CA TYR A 340 -12.57 0.56 0.03
C TYR A 340 -13.98 0.05 0.28
N ASP A 341 -14.11 -1.23 0.60
CA ASP A 341 -15.38 -1.89 0.86
C ASP A 341 -15.18 -3.06 1.83
N THR A 342 -16.28 -3.63 2.29
CA THR A 342 -16.27 -4.79 3.18
C THR A 342 -16.57 -6.06 2.37
N HIS A 343 -16.09 -7.20 2.87
CA HIS A 343 -16.37 -8.48 2.22
C HIS A 343 -17.88 -8.76 2.22
N ASP A 344 -18.52 -8.51 3.35
CA ASP A 344 -19.95 -8.66 3.56
C ASP A 344 -20.80 -7.83 2.59
N ASN A 345 -20.38 -6.61 2.27
CA ASN A 345 -21.08 -5.75 1.32
C ASN A 345 -21.02 -6.29 -0.11
N VAL A 346 -19.87 -6.84 -0.52
CA VAL A 346 -19.70 -7.47 -1.83
C VAL A 346 -20.62 -8.68 -1.94
N GLU A 347 -20.63 -9.55 -0.92
CA GLU A 347 -21.53 -10.71 -0.91
C GLU A 347 -23.01 -10.34 -0.89
N ARG A 348 -23.39 -9.33 -0.10
CA ARG A 348 -24.78 -8.85 -0.03
C ARG A 348 -25.24 -8.34 -1.38
N ARG A 349 -24.44 -7.52 -2.07
CA ARG A 349 -24.78 -7.05 -3.43
C ARG A 349 -24.85 -8.20 -4.43
N ALA A 350 -23.95 -9.17 -4.36
CA ALA A 350 -24.03 -10.36 -5.21
C ALA A 350 -25.34 -11.14 -4.98
N ARG A 351 -25.74 -11.35 -3.73
CA ARG A 351 -27.02 -11.99 -3.38
C ARG A 351 -28.23 -11.18 -3.87
N ASP A 352 -28.23 -9.87 -3.67
CA ASP A 352 -29.32 -9.00 -4.09
C ASP A 352 -29.50 -9.00 -5.62
N ILE A 353 -28.39 -9.03 -6.39
CA ILE A 353 -28.40 -9.18 -7.85
C ILE A 353 -29.03 -10.54 -8.25
N ILE A 354 -28.64 -11.63 -7.59
CA ILE A 354 -29.19 -12.97 -7.87
C ILE A 354 -30.69 -13.03 -7.56
N LEU A 355 -31.12 -12.47 -6.42
CA LEU A 355 -32.53 -12.41 -6.03
C LEU A 355 -33.35 -11.58 -7.01
N CYS A 356 -32.84 -10.43 -7.45
CA CYS A 356 -33.51 -9.58 -8.43
C CYS A 356 -33.63 -10.28 -9.79
N ARG A 357 -32.61 -11.05 -10.20
CA ARG A 357 -32.65 -11.84 -11.44
C ARG A 357 -33.70 -12.94 -11.37
N HIS A 358 -33.78 -13.69 -10.26
CA HIS A 358 -34.80 -14.73 -10.06
C HIS A 358 -36.22 -14.15 -10.05
N PHE A 359 -36.42 -13.00 -9.41
CA PHE A 359 -37.72 -12.33 -9.39
C PHE A 359 -38.17 -11.90 -10.79
N HIS A 360 -37.23 -11.53 -11.67
CA HIS A 360 -37.53 -11.15 -13.05
C HIS A 360 -37.69 -12.35 -14.00
N THR A 361 -37.01 -13.48 -13.76
CA THR A 361 -37.11 -14.68 -14.61
C THR A 361 -38.23 -15.64 -14.19
N GLY A 362 -38.90 -15.40 -13.06
CA GLY A 362 -39.91 -16.32 -12.53
C GLY A 362 -40.94 -15.65 -11.63
N PHE A 363 -41.91 -14.97 -12.24
CA PHE A 363 -43.26 -14.82 -11.67
C PHE A 363 -44.32 -14.90 -12.77
N GLY A 364 -44.30 -16.03 -13.48
CA GLY A 364 -45.50 -16.67 -13.99
C GLY A 364 -45.72 -17.95 -13.18
N GLY A 365 -46.64 -17.91 -12.21
CA GLY A 365 -47.15 -19.11 -11.52
C GLY A 365 -46.62 -19.37 -10.11
N ASN A 366 -47.47 -19.07 -9.13
CA ASN A 366 -47.68 -19.75 -7.85
C ASN A 366 -46.47 -20.20 -6.99
N GLY A 367 -46.28 -19.48 -5.89
CA GLY A 367 -46.18 -20.08 -4.55
C GLY A 367 -44.96 -20.95 -4.26
N PHE A 368 -43.78 -20.33 -4.08
CA PHE A 368 -42.68 -20.99 -3.40
C PHE A 368 -41.85 -19.99 -2.60
N TRP A 369 -42.38 -19.58 -1.43
CA TRP A 369 -41.57 -18.93 -0.41
C TRP A 369 -40.72 -19.99 0.28
N ALA A 370 -39.59 -20.35 -0.33
CA ALA A 370 -38.59 -21.18 0.31
C ALA A 370 -38.02 -20.43 1.52
N THR A 371 -38.48 -20.82 2.71
CA THR A 371 -37.82 -20.50 3.98
C THR A 371 -36.43 -21.14 3.98
N GLN A 372 -35.38 -20.33 3.83
CA GLN A 372 -34.00 -20.78 4.01
C GLN A 372 -33.56 -20.56 5.48
N PRO A 373 -32.71 -21.44 6.05
CA PRO A 373 -32.30 -21.37 7.45
C PRO A 373 -31.30 -20.21 7.66
N ASN A 374 -31.51 -19.50 8.76
CA ASN A 374 -30.78 -18.28 9.11
C ASN A 374 -29.69 -18.62 10.14
N TYR A 375 -28.41 -18.28 9.89
CA TYR A 375 -27.30 -18.56 10.82
C TYR A 375 -27.21 -17.55 11.99
N ASN A 376 -28.16 -16.63 12.11
CA ASN A 376 -28.27 -15.77 13.29
C ASN A 376 -29.74 -15.40 13.49
N GLY A 377 -30.37 -15.90 14.55
CA GLY A 377 -31.81 -15.89 14.83
C GLY A 377 -32.51 -14.53 14.99
N ARG A 378 -32.23 -13.52 14.17
CA ARG A 378 -33.04 -12.30 14.05
C ARG A 378 -33.86 -12.36 12.76
N LYS A 379 -35.18 -12.50 12.92
CA LYS A 379 -36.15 -12.29 11.83
C LYS A 379 -36.13 -10.82 11.43
N ARG A 380 -35.47 -10.47 10.32
CA ARG A 380 -35.73 -9.22 9.59
C ARG A 380 -36.50 -9.57 8.33
N ASN A 381 -37.65 -8.95 8.15
CA ASN A 381 -38.50 -9.08 6.97
C ASN A 381 -37.81 -8.33 5.81
N SER A 382 -36.83 -8.96 5.16
CA SER A 382 -36.10 -8.36 4.04
C SER A 382 -36.89 -8.55 2.73
N ARG A 383 -37.99 -7.81 2.59
CA ARG A 383 -38.44 -7.44 1.24
C ARG A 383 -37.55 -6.26 0.80
N PRO A 384 -36.72 -6.38 -0.24
CA PRO A 384 -36.12 -5.19 -0.83
C PRO A 384 -37.25 -4.25 -1.25
N SER A 385 -37.21 -3.00 -0.81
CA SER A 385 -38.21 -2.02 -1.22
C SER A 385 -38.12 -1.83 -2.74
N ALA A 386 -39.25 -1.59 -3.40
CA ALA A 386 -39.30 -1.37 -4.86
C ALA A 386 -38.30 -0.28 -5.34
N ILE A 387 -37.91 0.62 -4.44
CA ILE A 387 -36.91 1.67 -4.64
C ILE A 387 -35.49 1.07 -4.81
N VAL A 388 -35.11 0.06 -4.02
CA VAL A 388 -33.80 -0.62 -4.15
C VAL A 388 -33.71 -1.33 -5.50
N CYS A 389 -34.79 -2.01 -5.93
CA CYS A 389 -34.84 -2.61 -7.26
C CYS A 389 -34.83 -1.55 -8.39
N GLN A 390 -35.41 -0.37 -8.20
CA GLN A 390 -35.33 0.73 -9.18
C GLN A 390 -33.93 1.35 -9.28
N ILE A 391 -33.22 1.46 -8.15
CA ILE A 391 -31.82 1.94 -8.11
C ILE A 391 -30.90 0.91 -8.79
N ILE A 392 -31.11 -0.39 -8.53
CA ILE A 392 -30.36 -1.47 -9.19
C ILE A 392 -30.69 -1.54 -10.69
N ARG A 393 -31.95 -1.31 -11.10
CA ARG A 393 -32.33 -1.21 -12.52
C ARG A 393 -31.54 -0.13 -13.27
N ARG A 394 -31.34 1.05 -12.66
CA ARG A 394 -30.51 2.13 -13.25
C ARG A 394 -29.02 1.82 -13.28
N GLN A 395 -28.56 0.82 -12.52
CA GLN A 395 -27.17 0.36 -12.55
C GLN A 395 -26.95 -0.83 -13.50
N CYS A 396 -28.03 -1.53 -13.89
CA CYS A 396 -28.00 -2.68 -14.78
C CYS A 396 -28.46 -2.39 -16.23
N SER A 397 -29.13 -1.26 -16.48
CA SER A 397 -29.33 -0.68 -17.81
C SER A 397 -28.21 0.31 -18.13
#